data_AF-A0A2N5ZX13-F1
#
_entry.id   AF-A0A2N5ZX13-F1
#
_cell.length_a   1.000
_cell.length_b   1.000
_cell.length_c   1.000
_cell.angle_alpha   90.00
_cell.angle_beta   90.00
_cell.angle_gamma   90.00
#
_symmetry.space_group_name_H-M   'P 1'
#
loop_
_entity.id
_entity.type
_entity.pdbx_description
1 polymer ?
#
loop_
_entity_poly.entity_id
_entity_poly.type
_entity_poly.pdbx_seq_one_letter_code
_entity_poly.pdbx_strand_id
1 'polypeptide(L)'
;MRKKVLLLSIASTIIGLMLFSFNLKAQQEINGAFKVEILQDGDWQYAGNLEFGMFYSEQTLQLPQQLDASLNSVVASAEGQTKVRLSFFRHREAHIDYIWIDGQAPVSIIGAREGYKLGMKKVVKEDFDVIDVENLSVIMDFDAMPGQLQVKARIEPDQITPYPFMYPEVNTYKEISNKSEFYTYEINSVQGTLNMDGELDELGSPFFKIYNKPGTGHPD
;
A
#
# COMPACT_ATOMS: atom_id res chain seq x y z
N MET A 1 -54.72 -6.58 -17.92
CA MET A 1 -53.90 -6.41 -16.71
C MET A 1 -52.47 -6.87 -17.03
N ARG A 2 -51.62 -6.00 -17.63
CA ARG A 2 -50.52 -5.23 -17.00
C ARG A 2 -49.52 -6.15 -16.27
N LYS A 3 -48.53 -6.77 -16.94
CA LYS A 3 -47.24 -6.17 -17.41
C LYS A 3 -46.69 -5.10 -16.46
N LYS A 4 -46.34 -5.46 -15.20
CA LYS A 4 -45.70 -4.52 -14.26
C LYS A 4 -44.71 -5.12 -13.23
N VAL A 5 -44.28 -6.38 -13.34
CA VAL A 5 -43.42 -7.00 -12.30
C VAL A 5 -41.97 -7.25 -12.73
N LEU A 6 -41.61 -7.10 -14.02
CA LEU A 6 -40.28 -7.46 -14.51
C LEU A 6 -39.27 -6.29 -14.65
N LEU A 7 -39.53 -5.14 -14.02
CA LEU A 7 -38.67 -3.95 -14.14
C LEU A 7 -37.93 -3.56 -12.84
N LEU A 8 -38.22 -4.22 -11.72
CA LEU A 8 -37.62 -3.87 -10.43
C LEU A 8 -36.33 -4.63 -10.09
N SER A 9 -36.01 -5.75 -10.76
CA SER A 9 -34.77 -6.51 -10.45
C SER A 9 -33.57 -6.14 -11.32
N ILE A 10 -33.73 -5.32 -12.36
CA ILE A 10 -32.62 -4.89 -13.24
C ILE A 10 -32.00 -3.58 -12.71
N ALA A 11 -32.80 -2.72 -12.06
CA ALA A 11 -32.31 -1.47 -11.47
C ALA A 11 -31.43 -1.68 -10.23
N SER A 12 -31.64 -2.76 -9.48
CA SER A 12 -30.85 -3.06 -8.27
C SER A 12 -29.45 -3.58 -8.59
N THR A 13 -29.27 -4.28 -9.72
CA THR A 13 -27.96 -4.79 -10.15
C THR A 13 -27.07 -3.71 -10.77
N ILE A 14 -27.65 -2.67 -11.38
CA ILE A 14 -26.90 -1.57 -12.02
C ILE A 14 -26.35 -0.58 -10.97
N ILE A 15 -27.07 -0.37 -9.86
CA ILE A 15 -26.61 0.52 -8.76
C ILE A 15 -25.47 -0.15 -7.97
N GLY A 16 -25.48 -1.49 -7.82
CA GLY A 16 -24.36 -2.24 -7.26
C GLY A 16 -23.08 -2.15 -8.10
N LEU A 17 -23.19 -2.16 -9.43
CA LEU A 17 -22.04 -2.07 -10.32
C LEU A 17 -21.37 -0.68 -10.32
N MET A 18 -22.13 0.41 -10.16
CA MET A 18 -21.55 1.75 -10.12
C MET A 18 -20.80 2.03 -8.81
N LEU A 19 -21.29 1.53 -7.66
CA LEU A 19 -20.59 1.70 -6.37
C LEU A 19 -19.32 0.83 -6.25
N PHE A 20 -19.24 -0.29 -6.96
CA PHE A 20 -17.99 -1.07 -7.08
C PHE A 20 -16.95 -0.41 -8.01
N SER A 21 -17.42 0.35 -9.00
CA SER A 21 -16.55 0.99 -10.00
C SER A 21 -15.79 2.21 -9.46
N PHE A 22 -16.32 2.89 -8.43
CA PHE A 22 -15.61 4.02 -7.79
C PHE A 22 -14.51 3.56 -6.81
N ASN A 23 -14.69 2.42 -6.13
CA ASN A 23 -13.64 1.86 -5.26
C ASN A 23 -12.45 1.33 -6.07
N LEU A 24 -12.68 0.66 -7.21
CA LEU A 24 -11.57 0.25 -8.08
C LEU A 24 -10.79 1.43 -8.68
N LYS A 25 -11.45 2.55 -8.98
CA LYS A 25 -10.79 3.73 -9.59
C LYS A 25 -9.87 4.46 -8.62
N ALA A 26 -10.28 4.64 -7.36
CA ALA A 26 -9.40 5.22 -6.32
C ALA A 26 -8.25 4.26 -5.95
N GLN A 27 -8.44 2.95 -6.18
CA GLN A 27 -7.42 1.92 -6.03
C GLN A 27 -6.39 1.91 -7.20
N GLN A 28 -6.62 2.68 -8.26
CA GLN A 28 -5.86 2.62 -9.53
C GLN A 28 -5.12 3.90 -9.93
N GLU A 29 -5.22 5.00 -9.18
CA GLU A 29 -4.46 6.20 -9.53
C GLU A 29 -2.97 5.96 -9.24
N ILE A 30 -2.18 5.92 -10.31
CA ILE A 30 -0.74 5.70 -10.24
C ILE A 30 -0.11 6.96 -9.70
N ASN A 31 0.43 6.88 -8.49
CA ASN A 31 1.18 7.97 -7.91
C ASN A 31 2.59 7.97 -8.46
N GLY A 32 3.26 6.82 -8.57
CA GLY A 32 4.62 6.76 -9.13
C GLY A 32 5.03 5.36 -9.56
N ALA A 33 6.31 5.22 -9.90
CA ALA A 33 6.88 3.94 -10.32
C ALA A 33 8.30 3.73 -9.78
N PHE A 34 8.60 2.50 -9.37
CA PHE A 34 9.97 2.06 -9.13
C PHE A 34 10.63 1.70 -10.45
N LYS A 35 11.84 2.22 -10.67
CA LYS A 35 12.72 1.75 -11.75
C LYS A 35 13.35 0.43 -11.29
N VAL A 36 13.20 -0.62 -12.09
CA VAL A 36 13.81 -1.93 -11.86
C VAL A 36 15.03 -2.10 -12.75
N GLU A 37 16.14 -2.48 -12.13
CA GLU A 37 17.37 -2.82 -12.82
C GLU A 37 17.93 -4.16 -12.30
N ILE A 38 18.62 -4.89 -13.16
CA ILE A 38 19.30 -6.15 -12.84
C ILE A 38 20.79 -6.00 -13.13
N LEU A 39 21.65 -6.57 -12.29
CA LEU A 39 23.08 -6.59 -12.54
C LEU A 39 23.42 -7.75 -13.49
N GLN A 40 23.93 -7.44 -14.68
CA GLN A 40 24.37 -8.41 -15.70
C GLN A 40 25.71 -7.96 -16.28
N ASP A 41 26.65 -8.90 -16.42
CA ASP A 41 27.99 -8.64 -16.94
C ASP A 41 28.76 -7.50 -16.23
N GLY A 42 28.45 -7.27 -14.95
CA GLY A 42 29.05 -6.21 -14.12
C GLY A 42 28.34 -4.85 -14.22
N ASP A 43 27.34 -4.71 -15.09
CA ASP A 43 26.61 -3.46 -15.32
C ASP A 43 25.13 -3.56 -14.94
N TRP A 44 24.56 -2.43 -14.51
CA TRP A 44 23.14 -2.33 -14.21
C TRP A 44 22.34 -2.14 -15.49
N GLN A 45 21.49 -3.11 -15.82
CA GLN A 45 20.63 -3.07 -16.98
C GLN A 45 19.18 -2.79 -16.56
N TYR A 46 18.50 -1.92 -17.31
CA TYR A 46 17.09 -1.62 -17.07
C TYR A 46 16.21 -2.81 -17.43
N ALA A 47 15.38 -3.24 -16.48
CA ALA A 47 14.46 -4.37 -16.65
C ALA A 47 12.98 -3.92 -16.83
N GLY A 48 12.61 -2.75 -16.29
CA GLY A 48 11.24 -2.26 -16.38
C GLY A 48 10.88 -1.26 -15.28
N ASN A 49 9.60 -0.91 -15.20
CA ASN A 49 9.03 -0.10 -14.12
C ASN A 49 7.88 -0.86 -13.45
N LEU A 50 7.69 -0.62 -12.15
CA LEU A 50 6.54 -1.12 -11.39
C LEU A 50 5.76 0.08 -10.84
N GLU A 51 4.50 0.23 -11.25
CA GLU A 51 3.65 1.39 -10.96
C GLU A 51 2.76 1.15 -9.74
N PHE A 52 2.70 2.11 -8.82
CA PHE A 52 1.93 1.99 -7.59
C PHE A 52 1.14 3.27 -7.29
N GLY A 53 -0.01 3.07 -6.65
CA GLY A 53 -0.83 4.13 -6.04
C GLY A 53 -0.69 4.19 -4.53
N MET A 54 -1.61 4.89 -3.89
CA MET A 54 -1.61 5.13 -2.43
C MET A 54 -1.93 3.89 -1.58
N PHE A 55 -2.52 2.85 -2.16
CA PHE A 55 -2.85 1.60 -1.47
C PHE A 55 -1.82 0.51 -1.78
N TYR A 56 -1.52 -0.33 -0.79
CA TYR A 56 -0.67 -1.50 -1.00
C TYR A 56 -1.27 -2.40 -2.08
N SER A 57 -0.48 -2.63 -3.14
CA SER A 57 -0.81 -3.55 -4.21
C SER A 57 0.44 -4.34 -4.58
N GLU A 58 0.25 -5.55 -5.08
CA GLU A 58 1.33 -6.32 -5.68
C GLU A 58 1.45 -5.95 -7.16
N GLN A 59 2.67 -5.74 -7.62
CA GLN A 59 3.00 -5.64 -9.04
C GLN A 59 4.07 -6.67 -9.38
N THR A 60 4.03 -7.16 -10.62
CA THR A 60 4.95 -8.19 -11.10
C THR A 60 5.70 -7.73 -12.35
N LEU A 61 6.96 -8.12 -12.49
CA LEU A 61 7.77 -7.90 -13.68
C LEU A 61 8.57 -9.16 -14.01
N GLN A 62 8.47 -9.63 -15.25
CA GLN A 62 9.34 -10.70 -15.73
C GLN A 62 10.75 -10.15 -15.95
N LEU A 63 11.73 -10.64 -15.19
CA LEU A 63 13.12 -10.23 -15.36
C LEU A 63 13.73 -10.89 -16.61
N PRO A 64 14.58 -10.16 -17.36
CA PRO A 64 15.24 -10.70 -18.53
C PRO A 64 16.24 -11.79 -18.14
N GLN A 65 16.17 -12.92 -18.84
CA GLN A 65 17.14 -14.01 -18.72
C GLN A 65 18.20 -13.87 -19.81
N GLN A 66 19.46 -14.10 -19.46
CA GLN A 66 20.55 -14.09 -20.42
C GLN A 66 20.56 -15.43 -21.16
N LEU A 67 20.37 -15.41 -22.47
CA LEU A 67 20.44 -16.61 -23.32
C LEU A 67 21.86 -16.78 -23.84
N ASP A 68 22.42 -17.98 -23.70
CA ASP A 68 23.65 -18.34 -24.39
C ASP A 68 23.32 -18.59 -25.85
N ALA A 69 23.73 -17.67 -26.72
CA ALA A 69 23.54 -17.81 -28.16
C ALA A 69 24.25 -19.05 -28.75
N SER A 70 25.23 -19.63 -28.05
CA SER A 70 25.98 -20.80 -28.49
C SER A 70 25.36 -22.14 -28.03
N LEU A 71 24.52 -22.13 -26.99
CA LEU A 71 23.96 -23.35 -26.39
C LEU A 71 22.42 -23.44 -26.43
N ASN A 72 21.70 -22.41 -26.90
CA ASN A 72 20.24 -22.31 -26.75
C ASN A 72 19.80 -22.60 -25.29
N SER A 73 20.64 -22.22 -24.33
CA SER A 73 20.45 -22.48 -22.91
C SER A 73 20.50 -21.15 -22.18
N VAL A 74 19.71 -21.04 -21.11
CA VAL A 74 19.81 -19.89 -20.20
C VAL A 74 21.21 -19.94 -19.57
N VAL A 75 22.00 -18.87 -19.75
CA VAL A 75 23.22 -18.66 -18.97
C VAL A 75 22.74 -18.32 -17.57
N ALA A 76 22.93 -19.24 -16.64
CA ALA A 76 22.88 -18.86 -15.24
C ALA A 76 23.98 -17.83 -15.00
N SER A 77 23.63 -16.62 -14.54
CA SER A 77 24.57 -15.79 -13.78
C SER A 77 25.32 -16.74 -12.85
N ALA A 78 26.65 -16.67 -12.84
CA ALA A 78 27.58 -17.77 -12.57
C ALA A 78 27.34 -18.68 -11.34
N GLU A 79 26.37 -18.38 -10.48
CA GLU A 79 26.02 -19.12 -9.26
C GLU A 79 24.51 -19.29 -9.02
N GLY A 80 23.63 -19.04 -10.01
CA GLY A 80 22.17 -19.09 -9.79
C GLY A 80 21.66 -17.91 -8.95
N GLN A 81 22.42 -16.81 -8.92
CA GLN A 81 22.14 -15.62 -8.15
C GLN A 81 21.67 -14.46 -9.03
N THR A 82 20.70 -13.71 -8.54
CA THR A 82 20.17 -12.50 -9.19
C THR A 82 20.36 -11.31 -8.26
N LYS A 83 20.93 -10.23 -8.79
CA LYS A 83 21.01 -8.96 -8.06
C LYS A 83 20.08 -7.94 -8.71
N VAL A 84 19.13 -7.42 -7.94
CA VAL A 84 18.10 -6.47 -8.40
C VAL A 84 18.28 -5.13 -7.69
N ARG A 85 18.10 -4.03 -8.41
CA ARG A 85 18.00 -2.68 -7.85
C ARG A 85 16.63 -2.11 -8.12
N LEU A 86 15.95 -1.66 -7.07
CA LEU A 86 14.75 -0.82 -7.15
C LEU A 86 15.12 0.60 -6.77
N SER A 87 14.82 1.55 -7.65
CA SER A 87 15.10 2.97 -7.43
C SER A 87 13.84 3.81 -7.46
N PHE A 88 13.70 4.72 -6.50
CA PHE A 88 12.61 5.70 -6.46
C PHE A 88 13.14 7.09 -6.13
N PHE A 89 13.57 7.83 -7.15
CA PHE A 89 14.13 9.19 -7.00
C PHE A 89 13.06 10.27 -7.16
N ARG A 90 12.04 10.24 -6.31
CA ARG A 90 11.02 11.30 -6.22
C ARG A 90 10.86 11.73 -4.77
N HIS A 91 10.46 12.98 -4.56
CA HIS A 91 10.22 13.58 -3.24
C HIS A 91 8.85 13.18 -2.65
N ARG A 92 8.56 11.87 -2.64
CA ARG A 92 7.30 11.33 -2.11
C ARG A 92 7.59 10.10 -1.26
N GLU A 93 6.78 9.93 -0.23
CA GLU A 93 6.84 8.73 0.61
C GLU A 93 6.48 7.48 -0.21
N ALA A 94 7.37 6.50 -0.15
CA ALA A 94 7.22 5.24 -0.86
C ALA A 94 7.64 4.11 0.09
N HIS A 95 6.83 3.07 0.14
CA HIS A 95 6.99 1.99 1.11
C HIS A 95 6.88 0.65 0.42
N ILE A 96 7.74 -0.28 0.82
CA ILE A 96 7.73 -1.66 0.32
C ILE A 96 7.48 -2.61 1.48
N ASP A 97 6.49 -3.49 1.31
CA ASP A 97 6.14 -4.57 2.23
C ASP A 97 7.03 -5.79 1.97
N TYR A 98 6.98 -6.37 0.76
CA TYR A 98 7.87 -7.45 0.35
C TYR A 98 8.38 -7.32 -1.08
N ILE A 99 9.48 -8.04 -1.35
CA ILE A 99 10.09 -8.16 -2.69
C ILE A 99 10.56 -9.60 -2.89
N TRP A 100 10.02 -10.31 -3.87
CA TRP A 100 10.33 -11.71 -4.14
C TRP A 100 10.66 -11.97 -5.61
N ILE A 101 11.38 -13.06 -5.90
CA ILE A 101 11.48 -13.64 -7.25
C ILE A 101 10.88 -15.04 -7.20
N ASP A 102 9.82 -15.28 -7.98
CA ASP A 102 9.09 -16.56 -8.00
C ASP A 102 8.73 -17.07 -6.58
N GLY A 103 8.32 -16.15 -5.70
CA GLY A 103 8.00 -16.44 -4.30
C GLY A 103 9.20 -16.59 -3.35
N GLN A 104 10.43 -16.38 -3.82
CA GLN A 104 11.64 -16.42 -2.98
C GLN A 104 12.08 -15.03 -2.56
N ALA A 105 12.27 -14.84 -1.25
CA ALA A 105 12.77 -13.60 -0.69
C ALA A 105 14.27 -13.38 -0.97
N PRO A 106 14.75 -12.12 -0.94
CA PRO A 106 16.17 -11.84 -1.04
C PRO A 106 16.92 -12.45 0.15
N VAL A 107 18.21 -12.71 -0.05
CA VAL A 107 19.14 -13.11 1.01
C VAL A 107 19.92 -11.92 1.57
N SER A 108 19.90 -10.80 0.84
CA SER A 108 20.54 -9.55 1.26
C SER A 108 19.75 -8.33 0.75
N ILE A 109 19.77 -7.24 1.51
CA ILE A 109 19.28 -5.92 1.09
C ILE A 109 20.18 -4.82 1.61
N ILE A 110 20.58 -3.89 0.74
CA ILE A 110 21.33 -2.69 1.09
C ILE A 110 20.61 -1.45 0.57
N GLY A 111 20.83 -0.31 1.22
CA GLY A 111 20.22 0.97 0.86
C GLY A 111 18.87 1.27 1.51
N ALA A 112 18.29 0.31 2.26
CA ALA A 112 17.09 0.56 3.07
C ALA A 112 17.39 1.55 4.20
N ARG A 113 16.46 2.48 4.48
CA ARG A 113 16.63 3.55 5.48
C ARG A 113 16.79 2.99 6.90
N GLU A 114 16.16 1.85 7.19
CA GLU A 114 16.21 1.11 8.45
C GLU A 114 17.54 0.36 8.66
N GLY A 115 18.39 0.29 7.63
CA GLY A 115 19.61 -0.50 7.60
C GLY A 115 19.37 -1.98 7.30
N TYR A 116 20.45 -2.69 6.95
CA TYR A 116 20.44 -4.08 6.47
C TYR A 116 19.59 -5.04 7.33
N LYS A 117 19.82 -5.07 8.65
CA LYS A 117 19.22 -6.08 9.53
C LYS A 117 17.71 -5.90 9.70
N LEU A 118 17.23 -4.67 9.82
CA LEU A 118 15.80 -4.40 9.97
C LEU A 118 15.11 -4.45 8.61
N GLY A 119 15.73 -3.89 7.56
CA GLY A 119 15.21 -4.00 6.19
C GLY A 119 14.98 -5.46 5.75
N MET A 120 15.94 -6.36 6.02
CA MET A 120 15.76 -7.79 5.73
C MET A 120 14.58 -8.42 6.46
N LYS A 121 14.29 -8.03 7.70
CA LYS A 121 13.16 -8.62 8.46
C LYS A 121 11.81 -8.22 7.90
N LYS A 122 11.74 -7.04 7.30
CA LYS A 122 10.53 -6.45 6.76
C LYS A 122 10.19 -7.05 5.40
N VAL A 123 11.15 -7.07 4.47
CA VAL A 123 10.88 -7.46 3.06
C VAL A 123 10.69 -8.96 2.79
N VAL A 124 10.89 -9.82 3.79
CA VAL A 124 10.85 -11.29 3.61
C VAL A 124 9.44 -11.87 3.71
N LYS A 125 8.46 -11.10 4.19
CA LYS A 125 7.11 -11.59 4.43
C LYS A 125 6.07 -10.51 4.15
N GLU A 126 4.91 -10.91 3.66
CA GLU A 126 3.71 -10.07 3.67
C GLU A 126 3.13 -9.99 5.08
N ASP A 127 3.37 -8.88 5.77
CA ASP A 127 2.75 -8.56 7.06
C ASP A 127 2.54 -7.07 7.31
N PHE A 128 2.75 -6.24 6.28
CA PHE A 128 2.65 -4.79 6.31
C PHE A 128 3.66 -4.10 7.24
N ASP A 129 4.73 -4.79 7.68
CA ASP A 129 5.90 -4.12 8.25
C ASP A 129 6.82 -3.67 7.12
N VAL A 130 6.77 -2.38 6.79
CA VAL A 130 7.34 -1.86 5.54
C VAL A 130 8.67 -1.13 5.71
N ILE A 131 9.50 -1.17 4.67
CA ILE A 131 10.68 -0.31 4.55
C ILE A 131 10.33 1.01 3.86
N ASP A 132 10.96 2.11 4.30
CA ASP A 132 10.93 3.41 3.64
C ASP A 132 12.02 3.50 2.56
N VAL A 133 11.58 3.81 1.33
CA VAL A 133 12.42 3.91 0.13
C VAL A 133 12.26 5.25 -0.59
N GLU A 134 11.75 6.28 0.10
CA GLU A 134 11.69 7.64 -0.43
C GLU A 134 13.09 8.13 -0.82
N ASN A 135 13.22 8.52 -2.09
CA ASN A 135 14.45 9.10 -2.66
C ASN A 135 15.69 8.21 -2.47
N LEU A 136 15.49 6.89 -2.52
CA LEU A 136 16.54 5.89 -2.30
C LEU A 136 16.58 4.85 -3.43
N SER A 137 17.66 4.08 -3.43
CA SER A 137 17.74 2.82 -4.14
C SER A 137 18.00 1.71 -3.15
N VAL A 138 17.24 0.62 -3.28
CA VAL A 138 17.51 -0.63 -2.57
C VAL A 138 18.09 -1.63 -3.54
N ILE A 139 19.19 -2.27 -3.15
CA ILE A 139 19.83 -3.33 -3.92
C ILE A 139 19.67 -4.62 -3.14
N MET A 140 19.28 -5.68 -3.82
CA MET A 140 18.99 -6.97 -3.22
C MET A 140 19.73 -8.07 -3.95
N ASP A 141 20.18 -9.05 -3.18
CA ASP A 141 20.70 -10.31 -3.68
C ASP A 141 19.67 -11.42 -3.47
N PHE A 142 19.50 -12.26 -4.47
CA PHE A 142 18.66 -13.44 -4.44
C PHE A 142 19.51 -14.67 -4.78
N ASP A 143 19.34 -15.75 -4.01
CA ASP A 143 19.79 -17.08 -4.40
C ASP A 143 18.77 -17.74 -5.35
N ALA A 144 18.39 -16.99 -6.39
CA ALA A 144 17.43 -17.40 -7.41
C ALA A 144 17.86 -16.87 -8.78
N MET A 145 17.50 -17.61 -9.83
CA MET A 145 17.64 -17.17 -11.21
C MET A 145 16.66 -16.02 -11.53
N PRO A 146 16.91 -15.20 -12.57
CA PRO A 146 15.96 -14.19 -12.98
C PRO A 146 14.61 -14.83 -13.35
N GLY A 147 13.56 -14.42 -12.65
CA GLY A 147 12.21 -14.96 -12.77
C GLY A 147 11.16 -13.84 -12.74
N GLN A 148 9.97 -14.14 -12.24
CA GLN A 148 8.97 -13.12 -11.97
C GLN A 148 9.30 -12.38 -10.68
N LEU A 149 9.76 -11.14 -10.80
CA LEU A 149 9.88 -10.23 -9.67
C LEU A 149 8.47 -9.84 -9.20
N GLN A 150 8.22 -9.97 -7.91
CA GLN A 150 6.98 -9.60 -7.22
C GLN A 150 7.32 -8.53 -6.19
N VAL A 151 6.60 -7.41 -6.21
CA VAL A 151 6.81 -6.32 -5.25
C VAL A 151 5.44 -5.89 -4.73
N LYS A 152 5.27 -5.91 -3.41
CA LYS A 152 4.12 -5.29 -2.77
C LYS A 152 4.53 -3.97 -2.13
N ALA A 153 3.94 -2.90 -2.63
CA ALA A 153 4.34 -1.55 -2.24
C ALA A 153 3.16 -0.57 -2.35
N ARG A 154 3.38 0.64 -1.84
CA ARG A 154 2.55 1.82 -2.09
C ARG A 154 3.42 3.06 -2.27
N ILE A 155 2.88 4.05 -2.97
CA ILE A 155 3.50 5.37 -3.15
C ILE A 155 2.43 6.40 -2.78
N GLU A 156 2.72 7.25 -1.80
CA GLU A 156 1.81 8.32 -1.38
C GLU A 156 1.61 9.33 -2.52
N PRO A 157 0.45 9.99 -2.62
CA PRO A 157 0.25 11.08 -3.58
C PRO A 157 1.07 12.32 -3.19
N ASP A 158 1.30 13.23 -4.13
CA ASP A 158 1.99 14.52 -3.84
C ASP A 158 1.24 15.38 -2.81
N GLN A 159 -0.08 15.20 -2.71
CA GLN A 159 -0.93 15.86 -1.72
C GLN A 159 -1.74 14.82 -0.97
N ILE A 160 -1.42 14.64 0.31
CA ILE A 160 -2.27 13.91 1.25
C ILE A 160 -3.40 14.86 1.68
N THR A 161 -4.61 14.33 1.88
CA THR A 161 -5.73 15.15 2.39
C THR A 161 -5.33 15.83 3.70
N PRO A 162 -5.44 17.17 3.81
CA PRO A 162 -5.08 17.87 5.04
C PRO A 162 -6.16 17.73 6.13
N TYR A 163 -7.31 17.16 5.78
CA TYR A 163 -8.46 17.07 6.66
C TYR A 163 -8.39 15.78 7.49
N PRO A 164 -8.38 15.86 8.83
CA PRO A 164 -8.31 14.67 9.68
C PRO A 164 -9.66 13.93 9.75
N PHE A 165 -9.70 12.88 10.57
CA PHE A 165 -10.96 12.35 11.08
C PHE A 165 -11.70 13.45 11.83
N MET A 166 -12.94 13.71 11.42
CA MET A 166 -13.79 14.73 12.02
C MET A 166 -15.17 14.14 12.26
N TYR A 167 -15.67 14.34 13.48
CA TYR A 167 -16.94 13.77 13.91
C TYR A 167 -18.02 14.84 14.04
N PRO A 168 -19.28 14.53 13.70
CA PRO A 168 -19.80 13.25 13.19
C PRO A 168 -19.19 12.79 11.85
N GLU A 169 -19.17 11.48 11.59
CA GLU A 169 -18.46 10.82 10.45
C GLU A 169 -18.71 11.52 9.10
N VAL A 170 -19.89 12.09 8.92
CA VAL A 170 -20.26 12.90 7.74
C VAL A 170 -19.30 14.06 7.43
N ASN A 171 -18.53 14.55 8.40
CA ASN A 171 -17.53 15.59 8.25
C ASN A 171 -16.11 15.06 7.98
N THR A 172 -15.88 13.76 8.12
CA THR A 172 -14.55 13.17 7.95
C THR A 172 -14.01 13.45 6.54
N TYR A 173 -12.74 13.86 6.47
CA TYR A 173 -12.03 14.26 5.25
C TYR A 173 -12.60 15.48 4.49
N LYS A 174 -13.38 16.34 5.13
CA LYS A 174 -13.99 17.53 4.50
C LYS A 174 -13.65 18.81 5.25
N GLU A 175 -13.54 19.92 4.52
CA GLU A 175 -13.42 21.24 5.14
C GLU A 175 -14.62 21.56 6.05
N ILE A 176 -14.36 22.07 7.25
CA ILE A 176 -15.43 22.49 8.17
C ILE A 176 -16.00 23.83 7.72
N SER A 177 -17.32 23.89 7.61
CA SER A 177 -18.05 25.09 7.21
C SER A 177 -19.38 25.19 7.96
N ASN A 178 -20.17 26.22 7.65
CA ASN A 178 -21.53 26.36 8.16
C ASN A 178 -22.51 25.27 7.69
N LYS A 179 -22.11 24.39 6.77
CA LYS A 179 -22.87 23.22 6.32
C LYS A 179 -22.45 21.93 7.02
N SER A 180 -21.41 21.96 7.85
CA SER A 180 -20.95 20.80 8.61
C SER A 180 -21.94 20.45 9.72
N GLU A 181 -21.98 19.17 10.09
CA GLU A 181 -22.81 18.70 11.19
C GLU A 181 -22.05 18.76 12.51
N PHE A 182 -22.77 18.90 13.63
CA PHE A 182 -22.16 18.93 14.95
C PHE A 182 -23.01 18.10 15.90
N TYR A 183 -22.37 17.43 16.85
CA TYR A 183 -23.10 16.81 17.94
C TYR A 183 -23.73 17.86 18.83
N THR A 184 -25.01 17.69 19.15
CA THR A 184 -25.67 18.47 20.18
C THR A 184 -25.46 17.77 21.52
N TYR A 185 -24.87 18.48 22.47
CA TYR A 185 -24.72 18.01 23.84
C TYR A 185 -25.51 18.91 24.78
N GLU A 186 -26.47 18.34 25.50
CA GLU A 186 -27.17 19.05 26.56
C GLU A 186 -26.32 19.01 27.83
N ILE A 187 -26.02 20.20 28.38
CA ILE A 187 -25.24 20.32 29.62
C ILE A 187 -25.99 19.59 30.74
N ASN A 188 -25.25 18.77 31.51
CA ASN A 188 -25.78 17.91 32.58
C ASN A 188 -26.67 16.73 32.13
N SER A 189 -26.76 16.42 30.84
CA SER A 189 -27.52 15.25 30.36
C SER A 189 -26.96 13.91 30.89
N VAL A 190 -25.64 13.82 31.07
CA VAL A 190 -24.98 12.70 31.75
C VAL A 190 -23.94 13.28 32.70
N GLN A 191 -24.17 13.14 34.02
CA GLN A 191 -23.18 13.51 35.03
C GLN A 191 -22.32 12.29 35.36
N GLY A 192 -21.06 12.33 34.95
CA GLY A 192 -20.03 11.41 35.42
C GLY A 192 -19.41 11.90 36.72
N THR A 193 -18.86 10.98 37.50
CA THR A 193 -17.99 11.32 38.64
C THR A 193 -16.58 10.89 38.24
N LEU A 194 -15.60 11.78 38.41
CA LEU A 194 -14.19 11.44 38.22
C LEU A 194 -13.54 11.52 39.60
N ASN A 195 -13.11 10.38 40.15
CA ASN A 195 -12.26 10.40 41.31
C ASN A 195 -10.81 10.56 40.84
N MET A 196 -10.05 11.44 41.48
CA MET A 196 -8.64 11.65 41.18
C MET A 196 -7.79 10.65 41.99
N ASP A 197 -8.06 9.36 41.87
CA ASP A 197 -7.32 8.27 42.54
C ASP A 197 -6.25 7.63 41.63
N GLY A 198 -6.23 7.99 40.35
CA GLY A 198 -5.28 7.47 39.36
C GLY A 198 -5.82 6.27 38.58
N GLU A 199 -7.06 5.85 38.83
CA GLU A 199 -7.79 4.84 38.08
C GLU A 199 -8.83 5.53 37.16
N LEU A 200 -9.17 4.93 36.02
CA LEU A 200 -10.13 5.49 35.05
C LEU A 200 -11.39 4.63 34.96
N ASP A 201 -11.70 3.92 36.04
CA ASP A 201 -12.73 2.88 36.08
C ASP A 201 -14.14 3.47 36.24
N GLU A 202 -14.26 4.76 36.55
CA GLU A 202 -15.56 5.47 36.72
C GLU A 202 -16.16 6.01 35.43
N LEU A 203 -15.55 5.71 34.28
CA LEU A 203 -16.05 6.14 32.99
C LEU A 203 -17.30 5.32 32.63
N GLY A 204 -18.45 5.99 32.59
CA GLY A 204 -19.69 5.45 32.05
C GLY A 204 -19.60 5.14 30.54
N SER A 205 -20.75 4.83 29.91
CA SER A 205 -20.77 4.61 28.45
C SER A 205 -20.27 5.84 27.70
N PRO A 206 -19.44 5.68 26.65
CA PRO A 206 -18.88 6.80 25.90
C PRO A 206 -19.97 7.58 25.17
N PHE A 207 -19.77 8.88 25.00
CA PHE A 207 -20.70 9.76 24.27
C PHE A 207 -20.95 9.29 22.83
N PHE A 208 -19.92 8.76 22.16
CA PHE A 208 -20.05 7.98 20.93
C PHE A 208 -18.90 6.96 20.80
N LYS A 209 -19.12 5.91 20.01
CA LYS A 209 -18.08 4.96 19.59
C LYS A 209 -18.27 4.70 18.09
N ILE A 210 -17.26 5.02 17.30
CA ILE A 210 -17.29 4.89 15.83
C ILE A 210 -16.01 4.19 15.38
N TYR A 211 -16.16 3.20 14.52
CA TYR A 211 -15.03 2.62 13.78
C TYR A 211 -14.79 3.47 12.53
N ASN A 212 -13.56 3.91 12.32
CA ASN A 212 -13.20 4.71 11.15
C ASN A 212 -12.20 3.95 10.33
N LYS A 213 -12.55 3.81 9.05
CA LYS A 213 -11.62 3.30 8.06
C LYS A 213 -10.65 4.43 7.66
N PRO A 214 -9.34 4.20 7.62
CA PRO A 214 -8.39 5.13 7.04
C PRO A 214 -8.78 5.49 5.60
N GLY A 215 -8.75 6.78 5.29
CA GLY A 215 -8.91 7.32 3.95
C GLY A 215 -7.61 7.30 3.14
N THR A 216 -6.51 6.91 3.78
CA THR A 216 -5.20 6.66 3.15
C THR A 216 -4.94 5.16 3.08
N GLY A 217 -3.98 4.72 2.27
CA GLY A 217 -3.68 3.29 2.14
C GLY A 217 -2.89 2.68 3.30
N HIS A 218 -3.05 3.21 4.51
CA HIS A 218 -2.55 2.56 5.72
C HIS A 218 -3.38 1.30 6.00
N PRO A 219 -2.74 0.17 6.35
CA PRO A 219 -3.46 -1.06 6.70
C PRO A 219 -4.37 -0.87 7.92
N ASP A 220 -5.48 -1.60 7.96
CA ASP A 220 -6.42 -1.69 9.09
C ASP A 220 -5.89 -2.61 10.22
#